data_AF-A0AAE5CQV6-F1
#
_entry.id   AF-A0AAE5CQV6-F1
#
_cell.length_a   1.000
_cell.length_b   1.000
_cell.length_c   1.000
_cell.angle_alpha   90.00
_cell.angle_beta   90.00
_cell.angle_gamma   90.00
#
_symmetry.space_group_name_H-M   'P 1'
#
loop_
_entity.id
_entity.type
_entity.pdbx_description
1 polymer ?
#
loop_
_entity_poly.entity_id
_entity_poly.type
_entity_poly.pdbx_seq_one_letter_code
_entity_poly.pdbx_strand_id
1 'polypeptide(L)'
;MSKSRKTIYVYGKQPVSEAIESNWPVFDILVRGRGNDRHKDPVLVEARNRGIKVSVMEPRDFDSRFPKASQGIAAKVGDVVFRELEQLLAAVPRGQAPLFVAL
;
A
#
# COMPACT_ATOMS: atom_id res chain seq x y z
N MET A 1 -5.48 14.72 21.50
CA MET A 1 -5.70 13.26 21.37
C MET A 1 -5.56 12.89 19.90
N SER A 2 -4.54 12.09 19.55
CA SER A 2 -4.32 11.64 18.17
C SER A 2 -5.42 10.66 17.76
N LYS A 3 -6.25 11.01 16.76
CA LYS A 3 -7.21 10.06 16.17
C LYS A 3 -6.40 8.88 15.62
N SER A 4 -6.65 7.67 16.13
CA SER A 4 -6.11 6.43 15.55
C SER A 4 -6.53 6.39 14.08
N ARG A 5 -5.57 6.55 13.16
CA ARG A 5 -5.85 6.41 11.72
C ARG A 5 -6.22 4.95 11.47
N LYS A 6 -7.39 4.72 10.88
CA LYS A 6 -7.74 3.39 10.35
C LYS A 6 -6.64 2.97 9.39
N THR A 7 -6.31 1.68 9.41
CA THR A 7 -5.28 1.09 8.55
C THR A 7 -5.82 -0.15 7.90
N ILE A 8 -5.44 -0.37 6.64
CA ILE A 8 -5.73 -1.58 5.89
C ILE A 8 -4.42 -2.25 5.47
N TYR A 9 -4.52 -3.51 5.04
CA TYR A 9 -3.41 -4.20 4.39
C TYR A 9 -3.67 -4.30 2.89
N VAL A 10 -2.68 -3.89 2.09
CA VAL A 10 -2.59 -4.21 0.67
C VAL A 10 -1.49 -5.25 0.49
N TYR A 11 -1.65 -6.19 -0.44
CA TYR A 11 -0.70 -7.30 -0.61
C TYR A 11 -0.49 -7.66 -2.08
N GLY A 12 0.66 -8.26 -2.39
CA GLY A 12 1.14 -8.46 -3.75
C GLY A 12 2.17 -7.40 -4.16
N LYS A 13 3.12 -7.77 -5.03
CA LYS A 13 4.22 -6.86 -5.39
C LYS A 13 3.71 -5.59 -6.06
N GLN A 14 2.80 -5.72 -7.01
CA GLN A 14 2.26 -4.57 -7.77
C GLN A 14 1.40 -3.65 -6.90
N PRO A 15 0.40 -4.12 -6.11
CA PRO A 15 -0.34 -3.25 -5.20
C PRO A 15 0.54 -2.52 -4.18
N VAL A 16 1.58 -3.19 -3.68
CA VAL A 16 2.54 -2.57 -2.75
C VAL A 16 3.41 -1.53 -3.45
N SER A 17 3.90 -1.80 -4.67
CA SER A 17 4.64 -0.83 -5.49
C SER A 17 3.80 0.42 -5.76
N GLU A 18 2.56 0.23 -6.19
CA GLU A 18 1.63 1.33 -6.48
C GLU A 18 1.37 2.19 -5.24
N ALA A 19 1.13 1.58 -4.08
CA ALA A 19 0.95 2.33 -2.83
C ALA A 19 2.19 3.18 -2.48
N ILE A 20 3.39 2.67 -2.74
CA ILE A 20 4.64 3.40 -2.54
C ILE A 20 4.76 4.55 -3.55
N GLU A 21 4.57 4.26 -4.84
CA GLU A 21 4.73 5.21 -5.95
C GLU A 21 3.71 6.36 -5.87
N SER A 22 2.46 6.05 -5.57
CA SER A 22 1.36 7.00 -5.37
C SER A 22 1.40 7.73 -4.02
N ASN A 23 2.49 7.62 -3.25
CA ASN A 23 2.68 8.29 -1.95
C ASN A 23 1.54 8.05 -0.95
N TRP A 24 1.00 6.83 -0.90
CA TRP A 24 0.06 6.47 0.16
C TRP A 24 0.78 6.51 1.52
N PRO A 25 0.04 6.68 2.63
CA PRO A 25 0.62 6.62 3.97
C PRO A 25 1.00 5.18 4.35
N VAL A 26 2.10 4.68 3.80
CA VAL A 26 2.65 3.35 4.10
C VAL A 26 3.37 3.37 5.44
N PHE A 27 2.91 2.58 6.40
CA PHE A 27 3.52 2.51 7.74
C PHE A 27 4.65 1.50 7.81
N ASP A 28 4.42 0.29 7.30
CA ASP A 28 5.39 -0.79 7.26
C ASP A 28 5.08 -1.79 6.15
N ILE A 29 6.13 -2.40 5.62
CA ILE A 29 6.06 -3.50 4.66
C ILE A 29 6.49 -4.77 5.38
N LEU A 30 5.67 -5.80 5.26
CA LEU A 30 5.90 -7.13 5.79
C LEU A 30 6.30 -8.06 4.65
N VAL A 31 7.41 -8.77 4.84
CA VAL A 31 7.93 -9.73 3.87
C VAL A 31 7.95 -11.12 4.50
N ARG A 32 7.21 -12.07 3.91
CA ARG A 32 7.22 -13.50 4.29
C ARG A 32 8.65 -13.99 4.33
N GLY A 33 9.16 -14.67 5.36
CA GLY A 33 10.55 -15.17 5.52
C GLY A 33 10.99 -16.19 4.47
N ARG A 34 12.31 -16.35 4.24
CA ARG A 34 13.05 -17.22 3.26
C ARG A 34 13.74 -16.55 2.05
N GLY A 35 15.07 -16.47 2.11
CA GLY A 35 15.97 -16.33 0.95
C GLY A 35 16.76 -15.03 0.86
N ASN A 36 18.04 -15.13 0.45
CA ASN A 36 19.02 -14.05 0.30
C ASN A 36 18.65 -13.00 -0.78
N ASP A 37 17.74 -13.30 -1.72
CA ASP A 37 17.45 -12.44 -2.88
C ASP A 37 16.58 -11.20 -2.62
N ARG A 38 16.07 -11.01 -1.39
CA ARG A 38 15.18 -9.87 -1.07
C ARG A 38 15.85 -8.51 -1.06
N HIS A 39 17.17 -8.50 -0.92
CA HIS A 39 17.94 -7.26 -0.99
C HIS A 39 17.91 -6.67 -2.40
N LYS A 40 17.60 -7.49 -3.42
CA LYS A 40 17.52 -7.09 -4.83
C LYS A 40 16.08 -6.89 -5.32
N ASP A 41 15.07 -7.16 -4.49
CA ASP A 41 13.68 -6.94 -4.91
C ASP A 41 13.45 -5.43 -5.10
N PRO A 42 13.12 -4.96 -6.32
CA PRO A 42 13.01 -3.53 -6.62
C PRO A 42 12.02 -2.80 -5.70
N VAL A 43 10.92 -3.45 -5.31
CA VAL A 43 9.89 -2.85 -4.44
C VAL A 43 10.47 -2.61 -3.04
N LEU A 44 11.29 -3.53 -2.54
CA LEU A 44 11.93 -3.39 -1.23
C LEU A 44 13.09 -2.40 -1.24
N VAL A 45 13.80 -2.26 -2.37
CA VAL A 45 14.81 -1.23 -2.55
C VAL A 45 14.16 0.15 -2.53
N GLU A 46 13.12 0.35 -3.33
CA GLU A 46 12.39 1.62 -3.39
C GLU A 46 11.78 2.00 -2.04
N ALA A 47 11.17 1.03 -1.35
CA ALA A 47 10.63 1.25 0.00
C ALA A 47 11.70 1.78 0.98
N ARG A 48 12.88 1.16 0.98
CA ARG A 48 14.00 1.59 1.84
C ARG A 48 14.53 2.96 1.45
N ASN A 49 14.64 3.26 0.15
CA ASN A 49 15.05 4.57 -0.35
C ASN A 49 14.10 5.69 0.12
N ARG A 50 12.81 5.38 0.27
CA ARG A 50 11.81 6.30 0.83
C ARG A 50 11.71 6.29 2.36
N GLY A 51 12.58 5.55 3.05
CA GLY A 51 12.60 5.44 4.51
C GLY A 51 11.45 4.62 5.10
N ILE A 52 10.76 3.82 4.29
CA ILE A 52 9.67 2.95 4.75
C ILE A 52 10.26 1.71 5.44
N LYS A 53 9.77 1.40 6.64
CA LYS A 53 10.23 0.23 7.40
C LYS A 53 9.85 -1.07 6.69
N VAL A 54 10.83 -1.92 6.43
CA VAL A 54 10.64 -3.28 5.91
C VAL A 54 10.93 -4.28 7.02
N SER A 55 9.93 -5.07 7.42
CA SER A 55 10.04 -6.11 8.45
C SER A 55 9.89 -7.49 7.82
N VAL A 56 10.70 -8.44 8.27
CA VAL A 56 10.59 -9.84 7.88
C VAL A 56 9.72 -10.58 8.89
N MET A 57 8.79 -11.39 8.40
CA MET A 57 7.89 -12.21 9.22
C MET A 57 8.16 -13.68 8.95
N GLU A 58 8.06 -14.56 9.95
CA GLU A 58 8.23 -16.00 9.71
C GLU A 58 7.20 -16.51 8.69
N PRO A 59 7.56 -17.48 7.82
CA PRO A 59 6.68 -17.93 6.74
C PRO A 59 5.31 -18.39 7.24
N ARG A 60 5.29 -19.10 8.37
CA ARG A 60 4.05 -19.61 8.98
C ARG A 60 3.12 -18.47 9.39
N ASP A 61 3.66 -17.45 10.04
CA ASP A 61 2.87 -16.32 10.54
C ASP A 61 2.35 -15.48 9.37
N PHE A 62 3.18 -15.28 8.35
CA PHE A 62 2.79 -14.57 7.15
C PHE A 62 1.68 -15.31 6.40
N ASP A 63 1.83 -16.62 6.18
CA ASP A 63 0.87 -17.45 5.45
C ASP A 63 -0.45 -17.61 6.21
N SER A 64 -0.46 -17.44 7.54
CA SER A 64 -1.68 -17.39 8.34
C SER A 64 -2.47 -16.10 8.15
N ARG A 65 -1.80 -15.02 7.72
CA ARG A 65 -2.36 -13.67 7.66
C ARG A 65 -2.70 -13.21 6.25
N PHE A 66 -1.92 -13.66 5.26
CA PHE A 66 -2.04 -13.22 3.88
C PHE A 66 -2.22 -14.41 2.94
N PRO A 67 -3.09 -14.29 1.92
CA PRO A 67 -3.28 -15.36 0.94
C PRO A 67 -2.02 -15.54 0.09
N LYS A 68 -1.91 -16.69 -0.59
CA LYS A 68 -0.80 -16.96 -1.53
C LYS A 68 -0.64 -15.90 -2.62
N ALA A 69 -1.73 -15.24 -3.01
CA ALA A 69 -1.72 -14.14 -3.98
C ALA A 69 -0.91 -12.90 -3.53
N SER A 70 -0.54 -12.81 -2.25
CA SER A 70 0.34 -11.77 -1.72
C SER A 70 1.76 -11.81 -2.28
N GLN A 71 2.18 -12.90 -2.93
CA GLN A 71 3.55 -13.06 -3.45
C GLN A 71 4.65 -12.84 -2.38
N GLY A 72 4.30 -13.06 -1.11
CA GLY A 72 5.22 -12.90 0.02
C GLY A 72 5.47 -11.46 0.46
N ILE A 73 4.68 -10.48 0.00
CA ILE A 73 4.78 -9.07 0.39
C ILE A 73 3.40 -8.50 0.74
N ALA A 74 3.35 -7.70 1.80
CA ALA A 74 2.18 -6.92 2.20
C ALA A 74 2.62 -5.58 2.77
N ALA A 75 1.79 -4.56 2.64
CA ALA A 75 2.01 -3.25 3.22
C ALA A 75 0.82 -2.86 4.11
N LYS A 76 1.11 -2.33 5.28
CA LYS A 76 0.12 -1.65 6.11
C LYS A 76 0.04 -0.20 5.66
N VAL A 77 -1.13 0.22 5.21
CA VAL A 77 -1.35 1.58 4.71
C VAL A 77 -2.44 2.26 5.52
N GLY A 78 -2.36 3.58 5.63
CA GLY A 78 -3.45 4.40 6.17
C GLY A 78 -4.68 4.33 5.28
N ASP A 79 -5.84 4.46 5.91
CA ASP A 79 -7.13 4.47 5.22
C ASP A 79 -7.13 5.49 4.08
N VAL A 80 -7.60 5.05 2.91
CA VAL A 80 -7.78 5.94 1.77
C VAL A 80 -9.00 6.80 2.10
N VAL A 81 -8.81 8.11 2.15
CA VAL A 81 -9.89 9.02 2.52
C VAL A 81 -10.94 8.99 1.41
N PHE A 82 -12.11 8.41 1.72
CA PHE A 82 -13.29 8.57 0.90
C PHE A 82 -13.67 10.05 0.86
N ARG A 83 -13.89 10.56 -0.35
CA ARG A 83 -14.41 11.90 -0.58
C ARG A 83 -15.82 11.76 -1.14
N GLU A 84 -16.71 12.62 -0.65
CA GLU A 84 -18.05 12.73 -1.20
C GLU A 84 -17.99 13.24 -2.65
N LEU A 85 -18.93 12.81 -3.49
CA LEU A 85 -18.96 13.15 -4.92
C LEU A 85 -19.01 14.66 -5.13
N GLU A 86 -19.78 15.38 -4.30
CA GLU A 86 -19.93 16.83 -4.35
C GLU A 86 -18.59 17.55 -4.16
N GLN A 87 -17.72 17.00 -3.30
CA GLN A 87 -16.38 17.56 -3.08
C GLN A 87 -15.47 17.37 -4.30
N LEU A 88 -15.62 16.24 -5.01
CA LEU A 88 -14.87 15.97 -6.24
C LEU A 88 -15.35 16.89 -7.37
N LEU A 89 -16.67 17.06 -7.53
CA LEU A 89 -17.25 17.93 -8.55
C LEU A 89 -16.85 19.40 -8.34
N ALA A 90 -16.81 19.87 -7.09
CA ALA A 90 -16.39 21.23 -6.77
C ALA A 90 -14.90 21.50 -7.08
N ALA A 91 -14.07 20.45 -7.15
CA ALA A 91 -12.63 20.57 -7.44
C ALA A 91 -12.32 20.54 -8.95
N VAL A 92 -13.30 20.29 -9.82
CA VAL A 92 -13.12 20.23 -11.28
C VAL A 92 -12.82 21.64 -11.82
N PRO A 93 -11.71 21.84 -12.54
CA PRO A 93 -11.42 23.12 -13.18
C PRO A 93 -12.52 23.53 -14.17
N ARG A 94 -12.83 24.84 -14.22
CA ARG A 94 -13.85 25.35 -15.16
C ARG A 94 -13.50 24.98 -16.59
N GLY A 95 -14.49 24.49 -17.33
CA GLY A 95 -14.34 24.09 -18.74
C GLY A 95 -13.76 22.69 -18.95
N GLN A 96 -13.51 21.92 -17.89
CA GLN A 96 -13.10 20.52 -18.00
C GLN A 96 -14.27 19.57 -17.70
N ALA A 97 -14.28 18.41 -18.37
CA ALA A 97 -15.24 17.33 -18.12
C ALA A 97 -14.52 16.16 -17.43
N PRO A 98 -14.85 15.83 -16.17
CA PRO A 98 -14.23 14.70 -15.48
C PRO A 98 -14.81 13.37 -15.98
N LEU A 99 -13.97 12.31 -15.99
CA LEU A 99 -14.43 10.94 -16.18
C LEU A 99 -14.61 10.27 -14.81
N PHE A 100 -15.83 9.83 -14.52
CA PHE A 100 -16.13 8.99 -13.37
C PHE A 100 -16.48 7.58 -13.86
N VAL A 101 -16.00 6.56 -13.15
CA VAL A 101 -16.36 5.16 -13.38
C VAL A 101 -17.22 4.71 -12.20
N ALA A 102 -18.43 4.24 -12.47
CA ALA A 102 -19.32 3.62 -11.49
C ALA A 102 -19.33 2.10 -11.69
N LEU A 103 -19.23 1.34 -10.59
CA LEU A 103 -19.12 -0.12 -10.56
C LEU A 103 -20.38 -0.74 -9.95
#